data_AF-X1QJA9-F1
#
_entry.id   AF-X1QJA9-F1
#
_cell.length_a   1.000
_cell.length_b   1.000
_cell.length_c   1.000
_cell.angle_alpha   90.00
_cell.angle_beta   90.00
_cell.angle_gamma   90.00
#
_symmetry.space_group_name_H-M   'P 1'
#
loop_
_entity.id
_entity.type
_entity.pdbx_description
1 polymer ?
#
loop_
_entity_poly.entity_id
_entity_poly.type
_entity_poly.pdbx_seq_one_letter_code
_entity_poly.pdbx_strand_id
1 'polypeptide(L)'
;MMGFLQRGFAYGNRRGFAIPLYVPELKVEEQVEFNEIVGLDGHTGGKKWAGQHFWHAPNRKIATLAFYLVKLGNPTGDVTFIIREHPTDIVLLSKVWGDASDVPTDLPPLVWTEAKFDAPTFINVVAEMVVQFSGGDGENQIAVCRQSTNVKPDEEFVMDVEGHDPTKDAAYQYKYRE
;
A
#
# COMPACT_ATOMS: atom_id res chain seq x y z
N MET A 1 -10.11 -46.08 -63.54
CA MET A 1 -10.00 -44.61 -63.45
C MET A 1 -10.71 -44.18 -62.17
N MET A 2 -9.94 -43.86 -61.12
CA MET A 2 -10.44 -43.45 -59.81
C MET A 2 -10.72 -41.94 -59.81
N GLY A 3 -11.94 -41.54 -59.43
CA GLY A 3 -12.28 -40.15 -59.10
C GLY A 3 -12.42 -40.00 -57.60
N PHE A 4 -11.52 -39.25 -56.97
CA PHE A 4 -11.50 -38.94 -55.55
C PHE A 4 -12.65 -38.00 -55.17
N LEU A 5 -13.43 -38.38 -54.14
CA LEU A 5 -14.36 -37.49 -53.43
C LEU A 5 -13.57 -36.61 -52.47
N GLN A 6 -13.49 -35.31 -52.78
CA GLN A 6 -12.90 -34.30 -51.91
C GLN A 6 -13.94 -33.92 -50.83
N ARG A 7 -13.81 -34.49 -49.62
CA ARG A 7 -14.58 -34.06 -48.45
C ARG A 7 -14.00 -32.75 -47.92
N GLY A 8 -14.74 -31.66 -48.09
CA GLY A 8 -14.46 -30.41 -47.40
C GLY A 8 -14.63 -30.59 -45.89
N PHE A 9 -13.57 -30.36 -45.13
CA PHE A 9 -13.64 -30.23 -43.68
C PHE A 9 -14.33 -28.90 -43.36
N ALA A 10 -15.53 -28.98 -42.81
CA ALA A 10 -16.19 -27.83 -42.19
C ALA A 10 -15.39 -27.43 -40.94
N TYR A 11 -14.74 -26.26 -40.99
CA TYR A 11 -14.22 -25.60 -39.79
C TYR A 11 -15.43 -25.19 -38.92
N GLY A 12 -15.70 -25.98 -37.90
CA GLY A 12 -16.69 -25.66 -36.89
C GLY A 12 -16.28 -24.40 -36.14
N ASN A 13 -17.13 -23.38 -36.19
CA ASN A 13 -17.11 -22.22 -35.30
C ASN A 13 -17.20 -22.69 -33.84
N ARG A 14 -16.07 -22.91 -33.17
CA ARG A 14 -16.01 -22.90 -31.71
C ARG A 14 -16.22 -21.45 -31.27
N ARG A 15 -17.49 -21.06 -31.11
CA ARG A 15 -17.85 -19.97 -30.20
C ARG A 15 -17.43 -20.42 -28.81
N GLY A 16 -16.17 -20.15 -28.46
CA GLY A 16 -15.68 -20.32 -27.11
C GLY A 16 -16.54 -19.48 -26.20
N PHE A 17 -17.38 -20.13 -25.41
CA PHE A 17 -17.94 -19.51 -24.22
C PHE A 17 -16.73 -19.16 -23.35
N ALA A 18 -16.31 -17.90 -23.37
CA ALA A 18 -15.41 -17.39 -22.36
C ALA A 18 -16.15 -17.59 -21.03
N ILE A 19 -15.67 -18.55 -20.24
CA ILE A 19 -16.12 -18.69 -18.85
C ILE A 19 -15.83 -17.32 -18.22
N PRO A 20 -16.82 -16.64 -17.60
CA PRO A 20 -16.55 -15.38 -16.93
C PRO A 20 -15.44 -15.62 -15.92
N LEU A 21 -14.31 -14.93 -16.11
CA LEU A 21 -13.21 -14.95 -15.16
C LEU A 21 -13.76 -14.37 -13.86
N TYR A 22 -14.04 -15.25 -12.89
CA TYR A 22 -14.37 -14.83 -11.54
C TYR A 22 -13.17 -14.06 -11.00
N VAL A 23 -13.34 -12.75 -10.81
CA VAL A 23 -12.39 -11.92 -10.09
C VAL A 23 -12.92 -11.85 -8.66
N PRO A 24 -12.22 -12.42 -7.66
CA PRO A 24 -12.64 -12.32 -6.28
C PRO A 24 -12.80 -10.86 -5.87
N GLU A 25 -13.86 -10.59 -5.09
CA GLU A 25 -14.12 -9.27 -4.51
C GLU A 25 -12.96 -8.85 -3.59
N LEU A 26 -12.62 -7.56 -3.60
CA LEU A 26 -11.62 -6.99 -2.70
C LEU A 26 -12.27 -6.70 -1.34
N LYS A 27 -11.67 -7.24 -0.28
CA LYS A 27 -11.98 -6.88 1.10
C LYS A 27 -11.08 -5.74 1.58
N VAL A 28 -11.49 -5.05 2.63
CA VAL A 28 -10.80 -3.90 3.22
C VAL A 28 -10.39 -4.24 4.65
N GLU A 29 -9.15 -3.92 5.01
CA GLU A 29 -8.67 -3.84 6.40
C GLU A 29 -8.17 -2.42 6.64
N GLU A 30 -8.52 -1.82 7.79
CA GLU A 30 -8.20 -0.42 8.07
C GLU A 30 -8.11 -0.11 9.56
N GLN A 31 -7.28 0.86 9.92
CA GLN A 31 -7.27 1.58 11.19
C GLN A 31 -7.52 3.05 10.83
N VAL A 32 -8.70 3.57 11.20
CA VAL A 32 -9.19 4.87 10.69
C VAL A 32 -9.06 6.01 11.69
N GLU A 33 -8.82 5.71 12.96
CA GLU A 33 -8.75 6.71 14.02
C GLU A 33 -7.38 7.39 14.01
N PHE A 34 -7.35 8.71 14.13
CA PHE A 34 -6.11 9.46 14.30
C PHE A 34 -6.38 10.79 15.01
N ASN A 35 -5.38 11.27 15.73
CA ASN A 35 -5.42 12.56 16.42
C ASN A 35 -4.07 13.29 16.38
N GLU A 36 -3.04 12.68 15.80
CA GLU A 36 -1.71 13.23 15.61
C GLU A 36 -1.28 13.07 14.14
N ILE A 37 -0.31 13.87 13.74
CA ILE A 37 0.43 13.71 12.49
C ILE A 37 1.92 13.62 12.80
N VAL A 38 2.66 12.94 11.94
CA VAL A 38 4.11 12.92 12.02
C VAL A 38 4.75 13.18 10.67
N GLY A 39 5.62 14.19 10.66
CA GLY A 39 6.32 14.64 9.47
C GLY A 39 7.40 13.67 9.00
N LEU A 40 7.48 13.53 7.69
CA LEU A 40 8.51 12.81 6.95
C LEU A 40 9.22 13.79 6.02
N ASP A 41 10.53 13.65 5.93
CA ASP A 41 11.40 14.44 5.08
C ASP A 41 12.66 13.65 4.71
N GLY A 42 13.25 14.01 3.57
CA GLY A 42 14.42 13.39 2.98
C GLY A 42 15.74 13.96 3.48
N HIS A 43 15.73 14.95 4.39
CA HIS A 43 16.95 15.59 4.86
C HIS A 43 17.81 14.61 5.69
N THR A 44 19.10 14.90 5.80
CA THR A 44 20.01 14.08 6.61
C THR A 44 19.61 14.10 8.08
N GLY A 45 19.13 12.99 8.62
CA GLY A 45 18.63 12.88 10.01
C GLY A 45 17.13 13.13 10.16
N GLY A 46 16.44 13.48 9.07
CA GLY A 46 14.99 13.50 9.00
C GLY A 46 14.38 12.10 9.00
N LYS A 47 13.07 12.03 9.23
CA LYS A 47 12.33 10.76 9.25
C LYS A 47 11.91 10.41 7.83
N LYS A 48 12.47 9.35 7.23
CA LYS A 48 12.19 9.07 5.81
C LYS A 48 10.98 8.18 5.59
N TRP A 49 10.54 7.46 6.60
CA TRP A 49 9.40 6.57 6.51
C TRP A 49 8.69 6.41 7.86
N ALA A 50 7.40 6.11 7.78
CA ALA A 50 6.55 5.73 8.91
C ALA A 50 5.43 4.80 8.44
N GLY A 51 4.82 4.07 9.36
CA GLY A 51 3.72 3.18 9.06
C GLY A 51 3.30 2.29 10.22
N GLN A 52 2.77 1.12 9.88
CA GLN A 52 2.28 0.13 10.83
C GLN A 52 3.12 -1.15 10.75
N HIS A 53 3.47 -1.68 11.92
CA HIS A 53 3.97 -3.04 12.11
C HIS A 53 2.83 -3.98 12.52
N PHE A 54 2.85 -5.20 11.99
CA PHE A 54 1.89 -6.27 12.30
C PHE A 54 2.58 -7.44 12.99
N TRP A 55 2.32 -7.67 14.28
CA TRP A 55 2.90 -8.80 15.04
C TRP A 55 2.36 -10.16 14.61
N HIS A 56 1.23 -10.16 13.90
CA HIS A 56 0.67 -11.32 13.24
C HIS A 56 0.67 -11.13 11.73
N ALA A 57 1.12 -12.16 11.02
CA ALA A 57 1.13 -12.14 9.56
C ALA A 57 -0.28 -11.86 9.02
N PRO A 58 -0.46 -10.90 8.09
CA PRO A 58 -1.78 -10.60 7.51
C PRO A 58 -2.45 -11.84 6.89
N ASN A 59 -1.65 -12.77 6.34
CA ASN A 59 -2.08 -14.01 5.71
C ASN A 59 -3.10 -13.81 4.57
N ARG A 60 -2.84 -12.81 3.73
CA ARG A 60 -3.78 -12.29 2.71
C ARG A 60 -3.03 -11.88 1.44
N LYS A 61 -3.72 -11.84 0.30
CA LYS A 61 -3.16 -11.32 -0.96
C LYS A 61 -3.45 -9.83 -1.10
N ILE A 62 -2.48 -8.99 -0.76
CA ILE A 62 -2.65 -7.53 -0.70
C ILE A 62 -2.53 -6.92 -2.10
N ALA A 63 -3.48 -6.04 -2.44
CA ALA A 63 -3.61 -5.43 -3.76
C ALA A 63 -3.44 -3.90 -3.75
N THR A 64 -3.84 -3.23 -2.66
CA THR A 64 -3.62 -1.78 -2.47
C THR A 64 -3.12 -1.51 -1.06
N LEU A 65 -2.45 -0.38 -0.88
CA LEU A 65 -2.09 0.20 0.41
C LEU A 65 -2.41 1.69 0.37
N ALA A 66 -2.91 2.23 1.47
CA ALA A 66 -3.33 3.62 1.59
C ALA A 66 -3.02 4.18 2.98
N PHE A 67 -2.72 5.48 3.01
CA PHE A 67 -2.50 6.26 4.22
C PHE A 67 -3.25 7.58 4.13
N TYR A 68 -3.64 8.13 5.28
CA TYR A 68 -4.00 9.54 5.36
C TYR A 68 -2.74 10.39 5.40
N LEU A 69 -2.48 11.11 4.31
CA LEU A 69 -1.33 11.98 4.14
C LEU A 69 -1.76 13.44 4.03
N VAL A 70 -0.94 14.33 4.57
CA VAL A 70 -1.05 15.78 4.38
C VAL A 70 0.33 16.35 4.04
N LYS A 71 0.42 17.32 3.13
CA LYS A 71 1.68 18.05 2.88
C LYS A 71 1.79 19.30 3.73
N LEU A 72 3.00 19.58 4.19
CA LEU A 72 3.39 20.79 4.90
C LEU A 72 4.42 21.53 4.04
N GLY A 73 4.16 22.79 3.71
CA GLY A 73 5.00 23.55 2.77
C GLY A 73 4.75 23.18 1.30
N ASN A 74 5.82 23.16 0.49
CA ASN A 74 5.77 22.81 -0.93
C ASN A 74 6.73 21.64 -1.25
N PRO A 75 6.54 20.46 -0.62
CA PRO A 75 7.39 19.31 -0.87
C PRO A 75 7.26 18.84 -2.32
N THR A 76 8.38 18.34 -2.84
CA THR A 76 8.48 17.65 -4.14
C THR A 76 9.28 16.37 -3.95
N GLY A 77 9.12 15.41 -4.85
CA GLY A 77 9.80 14.12 -4.81
C GLY A 77 8.84 12.96 -4.54
N ASP A 78 9.35 11.75 -4.75
CA ASP A 78 8.53 10.56 -4.77
C ASP A 78 8.02 10.18 -3.38
N VAL A 79 6.73 9.90 -3.31
CA VAL A 79 6.09 9.19 -2.18
C VAL A 79 5.93 7.73 -2.59
N THR A 80 6.55 6.83 -1.83
CA THR A 80 6.58 5.39 -2.14
C THR A 80 5.93 4.58 -1.03
N PHE A 81 5.04 3.67 -1.40
CA PHE A 81 4.37 2.78 -0.46
C PHE A 81 5.03 1.42 -0.52
N ILE A 82 5.37 0.88 0.65
CA ILE A 82 6.21 -0.30 0.79
C ILE A 82 5.56 -1.26 1.79
N ILE A 83 5.59 -2.54 1.45
CA ILE A 83 5.35 -3.63 2.40
C ILE A 83 6.64 -4.42 2.49
N ARG A 84 7.20 -4.55 3.69
CA ARG A 84 8.46 -5.27 3.93
C ARG A 84 8.31 -6.27 5.07
N GLU A 85 9.10 -7.33 5.01
CA GLU A 85 9.18 -8.33 6.07
C GLU A 85 9.92 -7.77 7.28
N HIS A 86 9.43 -8.06 8.48
CA HIS A 86 10.12 -7.78 9.73
C HIS A 86 10.71 -9.08 10.32
N PRO A 87 11.94 -9.07 10.86
CA PRO A 87 12.88 -7.94 11.01
C PRO A 87 13.90 -7.82 9.86
N THR A 88 13.71 -8.52 8.74
CA THR A 88 14.73 -8.63 7.68
C THR A 88 14.78 -7.43 6.75
N ASP A 89 13.78 -6.54 6.79
CA ASP A 89 13.57 -5.40 5.88
C ASP A 89 13.48 -5.80 4.40
N ILE A 90 13.22 -7.08 4.10
CA ILE A 90 13.05 -7.54 2.72
C ILE A 90 11.77 -6.94 2.16
N VAL A 91 11.89 -6.12 1.12
CA VAL A 91 10.75 -5.53 0.42
C VAL A 91 9.95 -6.61 -0.30
N LEU A 92 8.68 -6.77 0.08
CA LEU A 92 7.73 -7.72 -0.49
C LEU A 92 6.90 -7.08 -1.61
N LEU A 93 6.52 -5.81 -1.41
CA LEU A 93 5.80 -4.98 -2.38
C LEU A 93 6.30 -3.54 -2.27
N SER A 94 6.42 -2.85 -3.42
CA SER A 94 6.74 -1.43 -3.47
C SER A 94 6.08 -0.77 -4.67
N LYS A 95 5.56 0.44 -4.48
CA LYS A 95 4.95 1.24 -5.54
C LYS A 95 5.14 2.72 -5.25
N VAL A 96 5.68 3.46 -6.21
CA VAL A 96 5.61 4.93 -6.20
C VAL A 96 4.15 5.32 -6.38
N TRP A 97 3.60 6.02 -5.40
CA TRP A 97 2.25 6.57 -5.46
C TRP A 97 2.19 7.77 -6.43
N GLY A 98 3.12 8.71 -6.27
CA GLY A 98 3.15 9.97 -7.01
C GLY A 98 4.14 10.96 -6.39
N ASP A 99 4.09 12.22 -6.85
CA ASP A 99 4.92 13.30 -6.32
C ASP A 99 4.28 13.91 -5.06
N ALA A 100 5.10 14.31 -4.09
CA ALA A 100 4.64 14.90 -2.83
C ALA A 100 3.85 16.22 -3.01
N SER A 101 4.01 16.91 -4.14
CA SER A 101 3.24 18.10 -4.46
C SER A 101 1.75 17.80 -4.72
N ASP A 102 1.39 16.55 -5.03
CA ASP A 102 0.01 16.11 -5.22
C ASP A 102 -0.67 15.64 -3.92
N VAL A 103 0.08 15.54 -2.81
CA VAL A 103 -0.49 15.17 -1.51
C VAL A 103 -1.48 16.27 -1.04
N PRO A 104 -2.65 15.89 -0.48
CA PRO A 104 -3.63 16.86 0.01
C PRO A 104 -3.06 17.82 1.07
N THR A 105 -3.64 19.02 1.16
CA THR A 105 -3.30 20.02 2.18
C THR A 105 -4.29 20.08 3.33
N ASP A 106 -5.42 19.36 3.23
CA ASP A 106 -6.51 19.43 4.20
C ASP A 106 -6.08 18.85 5.56
N LEU A 107 -6.44 19.55 6.63
CA LEU A 107 -6.22 19.12 8.01
C LEU A 107 -7.53 19.25 8.81
N PRO A 108 -8.16 18.15 9.26
CA PRO A 108 -7.73 16.76 9.06
C PRO A 108 -7.86 16.30 7.60
N PRO A 109 -7.03 15.35 7.14
CA PRO A 109 -7.18 14.77 5.81
C PRO A 109 -8.49 14.00 5.71
N LEU A 110 -9.14 14.11 4.55
CA LEU A 110 -10.44 13.50 4.26
C LEU A 110 -10.38 12.41 3.18
N VAL A 111 -9.20 12.22 2.57
CA VAL A 111 -9.02 11.36 1.40
C VAL A 111 -7.86 10.42 1.64
N TRP A 112 -8.11 9.14 1.39
CA TRP A 112 -7.07 8.12 1.35
C TRP A 112 -6.16 8.33 0.16
N THR A 113 -4.87 8.50 0.44
CA THR A 113 -3.84 8.43 -0.59
C THR A 113 -3.55 6.96 -0.82
N GLU A 114 -4.06 6.38 -1.91
CA GLU A 114 -3.99 4.93 -2.21
C GLU A 114 -3.06 4.61 -3.37
N ALA A 115 -2.16 3.63 -3.17
CA ALA A 115 -1.35 3.02 -4.22
C ALA A 115 -1.85 1.60 -4.54
N LYS A 116 -1.98 1.29 -5.83
CA LYS A 116 -2.31 -0.05 -6.32
C LYS A 116 -1.05 -0.77 -6.79
N PHE A 117 -0.79 -1.95 -6.25
CA PHE A 117 0.33 -2.78 -6.66
C PHE A 117 0.03 -3.48 -8.00
N ASP A 118 1.02 -3.51 -8.89
CA ASP A 118 0.87 -4.10 -10.23
C ASP A 118 0.71 -5.62 -10.14
N ALA A 119 1.39 -6.24 -9.18
CA ALA A 119 1.32 -7.67 -8.88
C ALA A 119 0.95 -7.86 -7.40
N PRO A 120 -0.33 -8.02 -7.05
CA PRO A 120 -0.74 -8.34 -5.69
C PRO A 120 -0.04 -9.61 -5.17
N THR A 121 0.53 -9.54 -3.97
CA THR A 121 1.36 -10.60 -3.38
C THR A 121 0.71 -11.15 -2.11
N PHE A 122 0.83 -12.46 -1.92
CA PHE A 122 0.40 -13.11 -0.69
C PHE A 122 1.42 -12.85 0.42
N ILE A 123 0.99 -12.16 1.47
CA ILE A 123 1.83 -11.80 2.61
C ILE A 123 1.47 -12.71 3.78
N ASN A 124 2.36 -13.66 4.10
CA ASN A 124 2.20 -14.64 5.17
C ASN A 124 3.38 -14.61 6.16
N VAL A 125 4.04 -13.48 6.26
CA VAL A 125 5.11 -13.18 7.22
C VAL A 125 4.70 -11.96 8.05
N VAL A 126 5.35 -11.78 9.21
CA VAL A 126 5.29 -10.54 9.99
C VAL A 126 5.82 -9.42 9.10
N ALA A 127 5.05 -8.34 8.97
CA ALA A 127 5.32 -7.32 7.98
C ALA A 127 5.12 -5.91 8.55
N GLU A 128 5.76 -4.97 7.89
CA GLU A 128 5.55 -3.54 8.08
C GLU A 128 4.99 -2.96 6.79
N MET A 129 3.92 -2.17 6.90
CA MET A 129 3.35 -1.40 5.81
C MET A 129 3.67 0.06 6.06
N VAL A 130 4.49 0.65 5.20
CA VAL A 130 5.05 1.98 5.41
C VAL A 130 4.88 2.86 4.18
N VAL A 131 4.82 4.17 4.42
CA VAL A 131 5.04 5.20 3.41
C VAL A 131 6.44 5.77 3.61
N GLN A 132 7.16 5.92 2.51
CA GLN A 132 8.49 6.50 2.43
C GLN A 132 8.46 7.77 1.59
N PHE A 133 9.17 8.80 2.04
CA PHE A 133 9.39 10.04 1.31
C PHE A 133 10.89 10.35 1.26
N SER A 134 11.39 10.66 0.07
CA SER A 134 12.83 10.87 -0.19
C SER A 134 13.19 12.31 -0.52
N GLY A 135 12.19 13.21 -0.63
CA GLY A 135 12.39 14.62 -0.95
C GLY A 135 12.19 15.55 0.24
N GLY A 136 12.06 16.85 -0.03
CA GLY A 136 11.72 17.82 1.02
C GLY A 136 12.84 18.14 2.02
N ASP A 137 12.47 18.89 3.05
CA ASP A 137 13.32 19.34 4.16
C ASP A 137 12.46 19.65 5.40
N GLY A 138 13.05 20.26 6.43
CA GLY A 138 12.35 20.60 7.67
C GLY A 138 11.13 21.52 7.51
N GLU A 139 10.98 22.26 6.40
CA GLU A 139 9.82 23.10 6.11
C GLU A 139 8.91 22.50 5.02
N ASN A 140 9.41 21.53 4.27
CA ASN A 140 8.74 20.89 3.13
C ASN A 140 8.61 19.39 3.38
N GLN A 141 7.51 18.97 3.98
CA GLN A 141 7.31 17.60 4.48
C GLN A 141 6.02 17.00 3.96
N ILE A 142 5.93 15.67 3.95
CA ILE A 142 4.63 15.00 4.02
C ILE A 142 4.43 14.50 5.44
N ALA A 143 3.22 14.46 5.95
CA ALA A 143 2.93 13.93 7.27
C ALA A 143 1.94 12.77 7.20
N VAL A 144 2.20 11.74 8.00
CA VAL A 144 1.36 10.56 8.14
C VAL A 144 0.49 10.71 9.38
N CYS A 145 -0.79 10.39 9.27
CA CYS A 145 -1.70 10.42 10.41
C CYS A 145 -1.48 9.20 11.32
N ARG A 146 -1.55 9.43 12.63
CA ARG A 146 -1.46 8.38 13.65
C ARG A 146 -2.39 8.68 14.82
N GLN A 147 -2.73 7.64 15.57
CA GLN A 147 -3.43 7.73 16.83
C GLN A 147 -2.45 7.65 17.99
N SER A 148 -2.59 8.54 18.97
CA SER A 148 -1.76 8.60 20.18
C SER A 148 -2.08 7.51 21.22
N THR A 149 -2.86 6.50 20.85
CA THR A 149 -3.30 5.38 21.67
C THR A 149 -3.28 4.12 20.83
N ASN A 150 -3.08 2.97 21.46
CA ASN A 150 -3.28 1.67 20.83
C ASN A 150 -4.78 1.44 20.59
N VAL A 151 -5.15 1.34 19.32
CA VAL A 151 -6.51 1.07 18.82
C VAL A 151 -6.64 -0.40 18.45
N LYS A 152 -5.61 -0.97 17.81
CA LYS A 152 -5.60 -2.37 17.39
C LYS A 152 -4.58 -3.18 18.18
N PRO A 153 -5.01 -4.20 18.94
CA PRO A 153 -4.08 -5.10 19.59
C PRO A 153 -3.21 -5.81 18.54
N ASP A 154 -1.97 -6.11 18.90
CA ASP A 154 -0.99 -6.83 18.06
C ASP A 154 -0.56 -6.08 16.78
N GLU A 155 -0.81 -4.77 16.73
CA GLU A 155 -0.24 -3.86 15.76
C GLU A 155 0.42 -2.68 16.51
N GLU A 156 1.44 -2.07 15.90
CA GLU A 156 2.05 -0.86 16.44
C GLU A 156 2.61 0.08 15.38
N PHE A 157 2.64 1.37 15.71
CA PHE A 157 3.26 2.39 14.89
C PHE A 157 4.78 2.19 14.80
N VAL A 158 5.36 2.37 13.61
CA VAL A 158 6.80 2.22 13.38
C VAL A 158 7.34 3.34 12.49
N MET A 159 8.58 3.80 12.75
CA MET A 159 9.25 4.84 11.95
C MET A 159 10.78 4.81 11.96
N ASP A 160 11.38 5.48 10.98
CA ASP A 160 12.82 5.46 10.67
C ASP A 160 13.76 5.70 11.87
N VAL A 161 13.54 6.78 12.60
CA VAL A 161 14.49 7.23 13.65
C VAL A 161 14.10 6.72 15.04
N GLU A 162 12.81 6.64 15.35
CA GLU A 162 12.32 6.29 16.69
C GLU A 162 11.99 4.79 16.81
N GLY A 163 11.95 4.06 15.69
CA GLY A 163 11.62 2.64 15.67
C GLY A 163 10.16 2.40 15.99
N HIS A 164 9.92 1.40 16.84
CA HIS A 164 8.60 0.91 17.21
C HIS A 164 8.01 1.68 18.39
N ASP A 165 6.74 2.07 18.29
CA ASP A 165 5.96 2.69 19.37
C ASP A 165 4.68 1.88 19.62
N PRO A 166 4.69 0.94 20.61
CA PRO A 166 3.56 0.06 20.91
C PRO A 166 2.34 0.80 21.50
N THR A 167 2.47 2.10 21.75
CA THR A 167 1.41 2.92 22.34
C THR A 167 0.58 3.66 21.29
N LYS A 168 0.92 3.51 20.01
CA LYS A 168 0.33 4.27 18.89
C LYS A 168 0.07 3.38 17.70
N ASP A 169 -0.82 3.84 16.82
CA ASP A 169 -1.13 3.20 15.54
C ASP A 169 -1.12 4.22 14.40
N ALA A 170 -0.64 3.84 13.23
CA ALA A 170 -0.78 4.61 11.99
C ALA A 170 -2.19 4.46 11.42
N ALA A 171 -2.75 5.55 10.89
CA ALA A 171 -3.97 5.46 10.10
C ALA A 171 -3.66 4.91 8.70
N TYR A 172 -4.07 3.67 8.46
CA TYR A 172 -3.82 2.94 7.23
C TYR A 172 -5.09 2.24 6.72
N GLN A 173 -5.09 1.93 5.42
CA GLN A 173 -6.05 1.05 4.79
C GLN A 173 -5.34 0.18 3.76
N TYR A 174 -5.69 -1.10 3.66
CA TYR A 174 -5.27 -1.94 2.55
C TYR A 174 -6.42 -2.81 2.03
N LYS A 175 -6.42 -3.06 0.72
CA LYS A 175 -7.39 -3.95 0.08
C LYS A 175 -6.74 -5.27 -0.28
N TYR A 176 -7.44 -6.37 -0.05
CA TYR A 176 -6.90 -7.73 -0.24
C TYR A 176 -7.91 -8.71 -0.82
N ARG A 177 -7.40 -9.85 -1.32
CA ARG A 177 -8.18 -11.02 -1.73
C ARG A 177 -7.95 -12.18 -0.77
N GLU A 178 -8.99 -12.96 -0.54
CA GLU A 178 -8.95 -14.28 0.11
C GLU A 178 -8.70 -15.40 -0.90
#